data_AF-A0A6G0WZG1-F1
#
_entry.id   AF-A0A6G0WZG1-F1
#
_cell.length_a   1.000
_cell.length_b   1.000
_cell.length_c   1.000
_cell.angle_alpha   90.00
_cell.angle_beta   90.00
_cell.angle_gamma   90.00
#
_symmetry.space_group_name_H-M   'P 1'
#
loop_
_entity.id
_entity.type
_entity.pdbx_description
1 polymer ?
#
loop_
_entity_poly.entity_id
_entity_poly.type
_entity_poly.pdbx_seq_one_letter_code
_entity_poly.pdbx_strand_id
1 'polypeptide(L)'
;RIDHCNKTVDIYEDITSPELTSSNFGKPLYCSYRFRSFKGTPKDYILRIRFKKFKFGVLVNGTFCQGGFMQVEKRQNLEVFIEF
;
A
#
# COMPACT_ATOMS: atom_id res chain seq x y z
N ARG A 1 5.35 -20.57 2.83
CA ARG A 1 6.44 -19.58 3.01
C ARG A 1 5.73 -18.25 3.18
N ILE A 2 5.90 -17.55 4.31
CA ILE A 2 5.24 -16.25 4.51
C ILE A 2 5.83 -15.33 3.44
N ASP A 3 5.08 -15.10 2.36
CA ASP A 3 5.47 -14.11 1.38
C ASP A 3 5.45 -12.77 2.08
N HIS A 4 6.64 -12.30 2.42
CA HIS A 4 6.85 -11.07 3.13
C HIS A 4 6.16 -9.95 2.31
N CYS A 5 5.14 -9.31 2.87
CA CYS A 5 4.42 -8.21 2.22
C CYS A 5 5.33 -7.01 1.89
N ASN A 6 6.56 -7.02 2.42
CA ASN A 6 7.63 -6.14 1.97
C ASN A 6 8.19 -6.62 0.64
N LYS A 7 7.60 -6.15 -0.46
CA LYS A 7 8.05 -6.53 -1.81
C LYS A 7 7.96 -5.39 -2.82
N THR A 8 8.76 -5.53 -3.87
CA THR A 8 8.61 -4.70 -5.07
C THR A 8 7.58 -5.36 -5.97
N VAL A 9 6.66 -4.58 -6.52
CA VAL A 9 5.52 -5.04 -7.32
C VAL A 9 5.51 -4.33 -8.67
N ASP A 10 4.99 -5.01 -9.68
CA ASP A 10 4.73 -4.41 -10.98
C ASP A 10 3.47 -3.52 -10.91
N ILE A 11 3.35 -2.55 -11.82
CA ILE A 11 2.25 -1.57 -11.84
C ILE A 11 0.91 -2.16 -12.26
N TYR A 12 0.91 -3.37 -12.84
CA TYR A 12 -0.30 -4.06 -13.29
C TYR A 12 -0.81 -5.12 -12.31
N GLU A 13 -0.12 -5.33 -11.19
CA GLU A 13 -0.49 -6.35 -10.22
C GLU A 13 -1.43 -5.82 -9.14
N ASP A 14 -2.45 -6.62 -8.81
CA ASP A 14 -3.26 -6.40 -7.61
C ASP A 14 -2.46 -6.73 -6.36
N ILE A 15 -2.62 -5.89 -5.33
CA ILE A 15 -1.97 -6.07 -4.05
C ILE A 15 -3.03 -6.28 -2.98
N THR A 16 -2.86 -7.33 -2.19
CA THR A 16 -3.68 -7.61 -1.01
C THR A 16 -2.82 -7.62 0.25
N SER A 17 -3.41 -7.21 1.37
CA SER A 17 -2.82 -7.43 2.68
C SER A 17 -2.66 -8.94 2.95
N PRO A 18 -1.64 -9.37 3.70
CA PRO A 18 -1.54 -10.74 4.18
C PRO A 18 -2.82 -11.20 4.86
N GLU A 19 -3.17 -12.48 4.67
CA GLU A 19 -4.31 -13.07 5.34
C GLU A 19 -4.11 -13.10 6.86
N LEU A 20 -5.20 -12.90 7.60
CA LEU A 20 -5.21 -13.07 9.03
C LEU A 20 -5.13 -14.57 9.33
N THR A 21 -4.08 -14.98 10.03
CA THR A 21 -3.82 -16.34 10.45
C THR A 21 -3.68 -16.40 11.97
N SER A 22 -3.78 -17.59 12.56
CA SER A 22 -3.56 -17.77 14.00
C SER A 22 -2.18 -17.28 14.47
N SER A 23 -1.18 -17.23 13.58
CA SER A 23 0.19 -16.83 13.92
C SER A 23 0.41 -15.31 13.89
N ASN A 24 -0.41 -14.55 13.15
CA ASN A 24 -0.32 -13.09 13.05
C ASN A 24 -1.50 -12.35 13.71
N PHE A 25 -2.50 -13.08 14.23
CA PHE A 25 -3.61 -12.50 14.97
C PHE A 25 -3.13 -11.66 16.17
N GLY A 26 -3.66 -10.44 16.29
CA GLY A 26 -3.32 -9.51 17.37
C GLY A 26 -1.89 -8.97 17.34
N LYS A 27 -1.08 -9.32 16.33
CA LYS A 27 0.28 -8.81 16.18
C LYS A 27 0.32 -7.61 15.25
N PRO A 28 1.20 -6.62 15.51
CA PRO A 28 1.41 -5.53 14.58
C PRO A 28 1.97 -6.07 13.26
N LEU A 29 1.37 -5.63 12.16
CA LEU A 29 1.80 -5.95 10.81
C LEU A 29 2.26 -4.68 10.12
N TYR A 30 3.50 -4.70 9.61
CA TYR A 30 4.06 -3.59 8.85
C TYR A 30 4.42 -4.08 7.45
N CYS A 31 3.72 -3.55 6.44
CA CYS A 31 3.87 -3.94 5.05
C CYS A 31 4.25 -2.75 4.18
N SER A 32 5.24 -2.96 3.31
CA SER A 32 5.74 -1.96 2.38
C SER A 32 5.77 -2.53 0.97
N TYR A 33 4.87 -2.04 0.12
CA TYR A 33 4.85 -2.38 -1.30
C TYR A 33 5.49 -1.25 -2.10
N ARG A 34 6.51 -1.60 -2.88
CA ARG A 34 7.20 -0.63 -3.75
C ARG A 34 6.85 -0.88 -5.20
N PHE A 35 6.11 0.03 -5.81
CA PHE A 35 5.84 -0.03 -7.25
C PHE A 35 7.14 0.23 -8.03
N ARG A 36 7.47 -0.67 -8.95
CA ARG A 36 8.64 -0.52 -9.82
C ARG A 36 8.31 0.42 -10.96
N SER A 37 9.12 1.47 -11.15
CA SER A 37 9.13 2.25 -12.38
C SER A 37 9.72 1.41 -13.53
N PHE A 38 9.14 1.46 -14.71
CA PHE A 38 9.69 0.79 -15.89
C PHE A 38 10.68 1.71 -16.63
N LYS A 39 11.64 1.13 -17.37
CA LYS A 39 12.56 1.92 -18.19
C LYS A 39 11.76 2.73 -19.21
N GLY A 40 12.05 4.02 -19.32
CA GLY A 40 11.32 4.91 -20.21
C GLY A 40 9.97 5.39 -19.67
N THR A 41 9.71 5.26 -18.36
CA THR A 41 8.52 5.88 -17.74
C THR A 41 8.51 7.38 -18.06
N PRO A 42 7.46 7.89 -18.74
CA PRO A 42 7.34 9.31 -19.07
C PRO A 42 7.34 10.19 -17.83
N LYS A 43 7.78 11.46 -17.97
CA LYS A 43 7.82 12.42 -16.85
C LYS A 43 6.42 12.76 -16.32
N ASP A 44 5.43 12.69 -17.19
CA ASP A 44 4.00 12.93 -16.97
C ASP A 44 3.22 11.64 -16.67
N TYR A 45 3.92 10.54 -16.40
CA TYR A 45 3.25 9.29 -16.05
C TYR A 45 2.58 9.41 -14.68
N ILE A 46 1.28 9.08 -14.64
CA ILE A 46 0.46 9.08 -13.43
C ILE A 46 0.28 7.64 -12.98
N LEU A 47 0.77 7.31 -11.79
CA LEU A 47 0.45 6.04 -11.14
C LEU A 47 -0.96 6.14 -10.56
N ARG A 48 -1.90 5.37 -11.11
CA ARG A 48 -3.26 5.27 -10.58
C ARG A 48 -3.36 4.11 -9.60
N ILE A 49 -3.70 4.42 -8.36
CA ILE A 49 -3.94 3.43 -7.31
C ILE A 49 -5.45 3.39 -7.08
N ARG A 50 -6.07 2.26 -7.39
CA ARG A 50 -7.50 2.03 -7.17
C ARG A 50 -7.71 1.04 -6.05
N PHE A 51 -8.51 1.42 -5.06
CA PHE A 51 -8.91 0.50 -4.01
C PHE A 51 -10.11 -0.34 -4.44
N LYS A 52 -9.91 -1.66 -4.57
CA LYS A 52 -11.03 -2.59 -4.77
C LYS A 52 -11.82 -2.83 -3.47
N LYS A 53 -11.11 -2.88 -2.35
CA LYS A 53 -11.63 -2.97 -0.99
C LYS A 53 -10.69 -2.22 -0.07
N PHE A 54 -11.22 -1.41 0.84
CA PHE A 54 -10.44 -0.59 1.75
C PHE A 54 -11.01 -0.66 3.16
N LYS A 55 -10.19 -1.08 4.14
CA LYS A 55 -10.56 -1.11 5.57
C LYS A 55 -9.30 -1.08 6.43
N PHE A 56 -8.98 0.09 7.00
CA PHE A 56 -7.87 0.28 7.92
C PHE A 56 -8.31 1.18 9.06
N GLY A 57 -8.11 0.74 10.31
CA GLY A 57 -8.25 1.54 11.53
C GLY A 57 -9.42 2.52 11.61
N VAL A 58 -9.28 3.51 12.48
CA VAL A 58 -10.15 4.69 12.63
C VAL A 58 -9.28 5.88 13.01
N LEU A 59 -9.46 7.03 12.36
CA LEU A 59 -8.84 8.28 12.79
C LEU A 59 -9.57 8.81 14.03
N VAL A 60 -8.90 8.85 15.17
CA VAL A 60 -9.47 9.30 16.45
C VAL A 60 -9.18 10.78 16.62
N ASN A 61 -10.25 11.59 16.69
CA ASN A 61 -10.20 13.04 16.94
C ASN A 61 -9.25 13.82 16.00
N GLY A 62 -8.92 13.29 14.83
CA GLY A 62 -8.00 13.91 13.87
C GLY A 62 -6.51 13.82 14.25
N THR A 63 -6.13 13.09 15.30
CA THR A 63 -4.76 13.13 15.83
C THR A 63 -3.98 11.83 15.66
N PHE A 64 -4.63 10.66 15.78
CA PHE A 64 -3.97 9.37 15.60
C PHE A 64 -4.89 8.33 14.98
N CYS A 65 -4.29 7.36 14.29
CA CYS A 65 -5.01 6.22 13.72
C CYS A 65 -5.00 5.05 14.72
N GLN A 66 -6.16 4.71 15.25
CA GLN A 66 -6.34 3.53 16.09
C GLN A 66 -6.62 2.30 15.21
N GLY A 67 -5.94 1.17 15.46
CA GLY A 67 -6.15 -0.06 14.68
C GLY A 67 -5.45 -0.09 13.32
N GLY A 68 -4.50 0.83 13.08
CA GLY A 68 -3.64 0.84 11.91
C GLY A 68 -3.97 1.95 10.90
N PHE A 69 -3.06 2.15 9.95
CA PHE A 69 -3.20 3.12 8.88
C PHE A 69 -2.50 2.62 7.61
N MET A 70 -2.76 3.29 6.50
CA MET A 70 -2.03 3.12 5.25
C MET A 70 -1.49 4.48 4.83
N GLN A 71 -0.25 4.51 4.36
CA GLN A 71 0.40 5.71 3.88
C GLN A 71 0.92 5.48 2.46
N VAL A 72 0.71 6.47 1.60
CA VAL A 72 1.28 6.52 0.24
C VAL A 72 2.42 7.53 0.25
N GLU A 73 3.65 7.08 -0.03
CA GLU A 73 4.85 7.92 -0.07
C GLU A 73 5.37 8.02 -1.50
N LYS A 74 5.52 9.25 -2.00
CA LYS A 74 6.13 9.53 -3.31
C LYS A 74 7.65 9.68 -3.14
N ARG A 75 8.44 8.78 -3.74
CA ARG A 75 9.92 8.82 -3.69
C ARG A 75 10.59 9.40 -4.94
N GLN A 76 9.85 9.60 -6.01
CA GLN A 76 10.34 10.13 -7.30
C GLN A 76 9.39 11.22 -7.77
N ASN A 77 9.72 11.92 -8.86
CA ASN A 77 8.87 12.98 -9.42
C ASN A 77 7.64 12.44 -10.21
N LEU A 78 7.06 11.33 -9.77
CA LEU A 78 5.86 10.70 -10.35
C LEU A 78 4.58 11.26 -9.74
N GLU A 79 3.57 11.53 -10.54
CA GLU A 79 2.25 11.86 -10.01
C GLU A 79 1.54 10.58 -9.57
N VAL A 80 0.85 10.65 -8.42
CA VAL A 80 0.08 9.53 -7.89
C VAL A 80 -1.37 10.00 -7.78
N PHE A 81 -2.26 9.28 -8.44
CA PHE A 81 -3.69 9.52 -8.37
C PHE A 81 -4.34 8.37 -7.59
N ILE A 82 -5.14 8.72 -6.58
CA ILE A 82 -5.81 7.74 -5.72
C ILE A 82 -7.30 7.75 -6.03
N GLU A 83 -7.81 6.58 -6.41
CA GLU A 83 -9.22 6.31 -6.66
C GLU A 83 -9.79 5.50 -5.49
N PHE A 84 -10.83 6.05 -4.85
CA PHE A 84 -11.58 5.44 -3.75
C PHE A 84 -12.90 4.85 -4.23
#